data_AF-A0A7L1CDZ2-F1
#
_entry.id   AF-A0A7L1CDZ2-F1
#
_cell.length_a   1.000
_cell.length_b   1.000
_cell.length_c   1.000
_cell.angle_alpha   90.00
_cell.angle_beta   90.00
_cell.angle_gamma   90.00
#
_symmetry.space_group_name_H-M   'P 1'
#
loop_
_entity.id
_entity.type
_entity.pdbx_description
1 polymer ?
#
loop_
_entity_poly.entity_id
_entity_poly.type
_entity_poly.pdbx_seq_one_letter_code
_entity_poly.pdbx_strand_id
1 'polypeptide(L)'
;KIPNALWANLIQERLSNVDCIKQGWILEGFPENQEQAWMLQSSGIFPRHVEVLNLILNWRPVKSCSWFLTLFPVEVFHTTFDWPSDPLVQQRLVKPEDLSEQEVSKKLLEYHRNFPEIFHIYQKVLKSINADQPSVDI
;
A
#
# COMPACT_ATOMS: atom_id res chain seq x y z
N LYS A 1 15.97 6.47 5.63
CA LYS A 1 15.27 6.00 4.40
C LYS A 1 16.20 5.03 3.69
N ILE A 2 15.70 3.86 3.29
CA ILE A 2 16.47 2.87 2.52
C ILE A 2 16.74 3.45 1.12
N PRO A 3 17.94 3.28 0.54
CA PRO A 3 18.25 3.81 -0.79
C PRO A 3 17.33 3.24 -1.88
N ASN A 4 16.88 4.09 -2.81
CA ASN A 4 16.01 3.70 -3.93
C ASN A 4 16.63 2.59 -4.78
N ALA A 5 17.95 2.64 -5.00
CA ALA A 5 18.67 1.62 -5.74
C ALA A 5 18.65 0.24 -5.07
N LEU A 6 18.70 0.21 -3.73
CA LEU A 6 18.63 -1.05 -3.00
C LEU A 6 17.23 -1.67 -3.14
N TRP A 7 16.18 -0.85 -3.04
CA TRP A 7 14.81 -1.30 -3.27
C TRP A 7 14.61 -1.86 -4.68
N ALA A 8 15.06 -1.14 -5.70
CA ALA A 8 14.93 -1.58 -7.08
C ALA A 8 15.62 -2.93 -7.33
N ASN A 9 16.82 -3.13 -6.77
CA ASN A 9 17.55 -4.39 -6.89
C ASN A 9 16.83 -5.54 -6.18
N LEU A 10 16.33 -5.32 -4.96
CA LEU A 10 15.60 -6.34 -4.20
C LEU A 10 14.30 -6.76 -4.91
N ILE A 11 13.57 -5.80 -5.47
CA ILE A 11 12.36 -6.07 -6.24
C ILE A 11 12.71 -6.86 -7.50
N GLN A 12 13.76 -6.45 -8.23
CA GLN A 12 14.20 -7.15 -9.43
C GLN A 12 14.58 -8.60 -9.14
N GLU A 13 15.35 -8.85 -8.08
CA GLU A 13 15.72 -10.20 -7.64
C GLU A 13 14.48 -11.03 -7.31
N ARG A 14 13.54 -10.45 -6.54
CA ARG A 14 12.30 -11.15 -6.15
C ARG A 14 11.41 -11.49 -7.34
N LEU A 15 11.31 -10.59 -8.32
CA LEU A 15 10.51 -10.78 -9.53
C LEU A 15 11.15 -11.74 -10.53
N SER A 16 12.45 -12.02 -10.40
CA SER A 16 13.17 -12.99 -11.23
C SER A 16 12.92 -14.45 -10.83
N ASN A 17 12.22 -14.67 -9.70
CA ASN A 17 11.88 -16.01 -9.25
C ASN A 17 10.81 -16.67 -10.14
N VAL A 18 10.84 -18.00 -10.18
CA VAL A 18 10.00 -18.83 -11.07
C VAL A 18 8.51 -18.65 -10.79
N ASP A 19 8.13 -18.40 -9.53
CA ASP A 19 6.76 -18.11 -9.13
C ASP A 19 6.25 -16.82 -9.78
N CYS A 20 7.01 -15.73 -9.67
CA CYS A 20 6.65 -14.43 -10.24
C CYS A 20 6.57 -14.45 -11.77
N ILE A 21 7.42 -15.25 -12.43
CA ILE A 21 7.40 -15.39 -13.89
C ILE A 21 6.18 -16.19 -14.35
N LYS A 22 5.80 -17.26 -13.63
CA LYS A 22 4.69 -18.15 -14.03
C LYS A 22 3.31 -17.66 -13.59
N GLN A 23 3.21 -17.13 -12.38
CA GLN A 23 1.94 -16.74 -11.76
C GLN A 23 1.69 -15.23 -11.81
N GLY A 24 2.72 -14.44 -12.14
CA GLY A 24 2.67 -12.98 -12.08
C GLY A 24 3.05 -12.45 -10.70
N TRP A 25 2.90 -11.15 -10.53
CA TRP A 25 3.31 -10.43 -9.33
C TRP A 25 2.37 -9.26 -9.06
N ILE A 26 2.27 -8.90 -7.77
CA ILE A 26 1.57 -7.71 -7.30
C ILE A 26 2.58 -6.96 -6.43
N LEU A 27 2.80 -5.70 -6.73
CA LEU A 27 3.60 -4.80 -5.90
C LEU A 27 2.66 -3.87 -5.15
N GLU A 28 2.78 -3.87 -3.83
CA GLU A 28 2.05 -2.97 -2.94
C GLU A 28 3.02 -1.95 -2.33
N GLY A 29 2.60 -0.68 -2.27
CA GLY A 29 3.40 0.39 -1.66
C GLY A 29 4.62 0.84 -2.45
N PHE A 30 4.85 0.32 -3.65
CA PHE A 30 5.96 0.72 -4.52
C PHE A 30 5.50 0.82 -5.98
N PRO A 31 5.94 1.83 -6.75
CA PRO A 31 6.87 2.92 -6.40
C PRO A 31 6.20 4.07 -5.60
N GLU A 32 6.97 4.74 -4.74
CA GLU A 32 6.54 5.91 -3.94
C GLU A 32 6.96 7.27 -4.55
N ASN A 33 7.91 7.25 -5.49
CA ASN A 33 8.43 8.45 -6.15
C ASN A 33 8.78 8.19 -7.62
N GLN A 34 8.99 9.28 -8.38
CA GLN A 34 9.31 9.23 -9.80
C GLN A 34 10.59 8.43 -10.09
N GLU A 35 11.64 8.63 -9.27
CA GLU A 35 12.92 7.95 -9.46
C GLU A 35 12.75 6.43 -9.38
N GLN A 36 12.08 5.93 -8.35
CA GLN A 36 11.77 4.51 -8.18
C GLN A 36 10.97 3.95 -9.37
N ALA A 37 10.00 4.72 -9.88
CA ALA A 37 9.22 4.32 -11.05
C ALA A 37 10.10 4.18 -12.30
N TRP A 38 11.03 5.11 -12.53
CA TRP A 38 12.00 5.01 -13.62
C TRP A 38 12.99 3.87 -13.45
N MET A 39 13.43 3.59 -12.22
CA MET A 39 14.32 2.46 -11.94
C MET A 39 13.65 1.13 -12.32
N LEU A 40 12.37 0.94 -11.98
CA LEU A 40 11.63 -0.27 -12.40
C LEU A 40 11.59 -0.42 -13.92
N GLN A 41 11.26 0.66 -14.63
CA GLN A 41 11.17 0.63 -16.10
C GLN A 41 12.54 0.36 -16.74
N SER A 42 13.60 0.95 -16.19
CA SER A 42 14.97 0.76 -16.66
C SER A 42 15.46 -0.67 -16.43
N SER A 43 15.00 -1.31 -15.35
CA SER A 43 15.22 -2.73 -15.06
C SER A 43 14.32 -3.69 -15.85
N GLY A 44 13.50 -3.18 -16.77
CA GLY A 44 12.61 -3.98 -17.61
C GLY A 44 11.32 -4.44 -16.94
N ILE A 45 11.00 -3.89 -15.77
CA ILE A 45 9.81 -4.25 -14.99
C ILE A 45 8.68 -3.30 -15.38
N PHE A 46 7.71 -3.80 -16.15
CA PHE A 46 6.55 -3.04 -16.60
C PHE A 46 5.25 -3.66 -16.07
N PRO A 47 4.53 -2.99 -15.17
CA PRO A 47 3.22 -3.46 -14.73
C PRO A 47 2.22 -3.43 -15.89
N ARG A 48 1.38 -4.46 -15.97
CA ARG A 48 0.25 -4.49 -16.93
C ARG A 48 -0.91 -3.61 -16.49
N HIS A 49 -1.14 -3.56 -15.18
CA HIS A 49 -2.19 -2.79 -14.54
C HIS A 49 -1.60 -2.09 -13.32
N VAL A 50 -1.96 -0.82 -13.15
CA VAL A 50 -1.66 -0.06 -11.95
C VAL A 50 -3.00 0.40 -11.40
N GLU A 51 -3.30 0.06 -10.16
CA GLU A 51 -4.58 0.41 -9.53
C GLU A 51 -4.32 1.38 -8.40
N VAL A 52 -5.07 2.49 -8.42
CA VAL A 52 -5.00 3.52 -7.39
C VAL A 52 -6.32 3.56 -6.68
N LEU A 53 -6.30 3.22 -5.39
CA LEU A 53 -7.44 3.29 -4.51
C LEU A 53 -7.60 4.73 -4.02
N ASN A 54 -8.61 5.43 -4.53
CA ASN A 54 -8.94 6.79 -4.15
C ASN A 54 -9.96 6.80 -3.01
N LEU A 55 -9.59 7.46 -1.91
CA LEU A 55 -10.44 7.69 -0.75
C LEU A 55 -10.69 9.19 -0.60
N ILE A 56 -11.95 9.60 -0.50
CA ILE A 56 -12.30 11.00 -0.27
C ILE A 56 -11.92 11.37 1.17
N LEU A 57 -10.98 12.30 1.31
CA LEU A 57 -10.25 12.64 2.55
C LEU A 57 -11.07 13.28 3.68
N ASN A 58 -12.38 13.44 3.51
CA ASN A 58 -13.14 14.38 4.33
C ASN A 58 -13.43 13.89 5.75
N TRP A 59 -13.08 12.65 6.12
CA TRP A 59 -13.61 12.03 7.34
C TRP A 59 -12.67 11.12 8.14
N ARG A 60 -11.41 10.94 7.73
CA ARG A 60 -10.65 9.72 8.08
C ARG A 60 -9.28 9.77 8.78
N PRO A 61 -8.69 10.91 9.24
CA PRO A 61 -7.51 10.82 10.10
C PRO A 61 -7.77 10.00 11.38
N VAL A 62 -9.03 9.94 11.84
CA VAL A 62 -9.50 9.18 13.01
C VAL A 62 -9.41 7.65 12.86
N LYS A 63 -9.42 7.11 11.63
CA LYS A 63 -9.47 5.65 11.44
C LYS A 63 -8.14 4.95 11.32
N SER A 64 -7.08 5.65 10.89
CA SER A 64 -5.73 5.07 10.93
C SER A 64 -5.35 4.68 12.37
N CYS A 65 -5.84 5.44 13.35
CA CYS A 65 -5.68 5.16 14.78
C CYS A 65 -6.52 3.98 15.31
N SER A 66 -7.35 3.34 14.47
CA SER A 66 -8.30 2.30 14.83
C SER A 66 -7.96 0.91 14.26
N TRP A 67 -6.78 0.76 13.65
CA TRP A 67 -6.34 -0.50 13.07
C TRP A 67 -5.51 -1.27 14.09
N PHE A 68 -5.82 -2.54 14.24
CA PHE A 68 -5.07 -3.46 15.09
C PHE A 68 -4.61 -4.65 14.25
N LEU A 69 -3.39 -5.12 14.53
CA LEU A 69 -2.83 -6.30 13.90
C LEU A 69 -2.79 -7.44 14.90
N THR A 70 -3.14 -8.64 14.45
CA THR A 70 -2.81 -9.88 15.16
C THR A 70 -1.43 -10.35 14.76
N LEU A 71 -0.68 -10.94 15.71
CA LEU A 71 0.66 -11.44 15.43
C LEU A 71 0.66 -12.69 14.54
N PHE A 72 -0.34 -13.58 14.68
CA PHE A 72 -0.51 -14.77 13.84
C PHE A 72 -1.96 -15.32 13.91
N PRO A 73 -2.67 -15.47 12.77
CA PRO A 73 -2.35 -14.94 11.43
C PRO A 73 -2.26 -13.40 11.44
N VAL A 74 -1.60 -12.78 10.46
CA VAL A 74 -1.55 -11.31 10.33
C VAL A 74 -2.86 -10.84 9.69
N GLU A 75 -3.83 -10.53 10.54
CA GLU A 75 -5.14 -10.02 10.13
C GLU A 75 -5.30 -8.59 10.64
N VAL A 76 -5.89 -7.75 9.80
CA VAL A 76 -6.12 -6.33 10.10
C VAL A 76 -7.56 -6.17 10.56
N PHE A 77 -7.75 -5.73 11.79
CA PHE A 77 -9.08 -5.47 12.34
C PHE A 77 -9.33 -3.98 12.49
N HIS A 78 -10.59 -3.58 12.31
CA HIS A 78 -11.01 -2.19 12.47
C HIS A 78 -12.07 -2.10 13.58
N THR A 79 -11.83 -1.27 14.59
CA THR A 79 -12.73 -1.07 15.76
C THR A 79 -14.20 -0.83 15.41
N THR A 80 -14.47 -0.06 14.35
CA THR A 80 -15.83 0.31 13.94
C THR A 80 -16.47 -0.59 12.87
N PHE A 81 -15.70 -1.25 11.99
CA PHE A 81 -16.25 -1.94 10.81
C PHE A 81 -16.05 -3.45 10.83
N ASP A 82 -15.00 -3.91 11.51
CA ASP A 82 -14.59 -5.31 11.51
C ASP A 82 -13.91 -5.62 12.83
N TRP A 83 -14.72 -5.64 13.90
CA TRP A 83 -14.25 -5.92 15.25
C TRP A 83 -14.45 -7.40 15.58
N PRO A 84 -13.40 -8.13 15.97
CA PRO A 84 -13.52 -9.56 16.24
C PRO A 84 -14.41 -9.78 17.47
N SER A 85 -15.39 -10.70 17.35
CA SER A 85 -16.27 -11.07 18.47
C SER A 85 -15.58 -11.96 19.51
N ASP A 86 -14.46 -12.61 19.14
CA ASP A 86 -13.72 -13.50 20.03
C ASP A 86 -12.79 -12.70 20.98
N PRO A 87 -12.98 -12.80 22.30
CA PRO A 87 -12.14 -12.10 23.28
C PRO A 87 -10.67 -12.55 23.28
N LEU A 88 -10.36 -13.77 22.82
CA LEU A 88 -8.97 -14.26 22.70
C LEU A 88 -8.22 -13.56 21.56
N VAL A 89 -8.93 -13.20 20.49
CA VAL A 89 -8.38 -12.42 19.38
C VAL A 89 -8.16 -10.98 19.84
N GLN A 90 -9.13 -10.40 20.56
CA GLN A 90 -9.02 -9.03 21.09
C GLN A 90 -7.81 -8.82 22.00
N GLN A 91 -7.47 -9.79 22.85
CA GLN A 91 -6.30 -9.70 23.75
C GLN A 91 -4.95 -9.77 23.01
N ARG A 92 -4.92 -10.29 21.79
CA ARG A 92 -3.71 -10.43 20.95
C ARG A 92 -3.55 -9.26 19.98
N LEU A 93 -4.51 -8.34 19.93
CA LEU A 93 -4.47 -7.18 19.07
C LEU A 93 -3.39 -6.21 19.54
N VAL A 94 -2.45 -5.91 18.65
CA VAL A 94 -1.40 -4.92 18.89
C VAL A 94 -1.69 -3.71 18.02
N LYS A 95 -1.64 -2.52 18.62
CA LYS A 95 -1.68 -1.27 17.87
C LYS A 95 -0.31 -1.08 17.19
N PRO A 96 -0.25 -0.90 15.87
CA PRO A 96 1.01 -0.59 15.19
C PRO A 96 1.61 0.72 15.71
N GLU A 97 2.91 0.73 16.01
CA GLU A 97 3.62 1.91 16.51
C GLU A 97 3.67 3.06 15.48
N ASP A 98 3.63 2.73 14.18
CA ASP A 98 3.78 3.68 13.05
C ASP A 98 2.50 4.49 12.68
N LEU A 99 1.48 4.46 13.53
CA LEU A 99 0.14 5.03 13.26
C LEU A 99 -0.18 6.25 14.13
N SER A 100 0.83 7.05 14.51
CA SER A 100 0.51 8.37 15.07
C SER A 100 -0.14 9.26 14.01
N GLU A 101 -1.14 10.05 14.39
CA GLU A 101 -1.88 10.91 13.46
C GLU A 101 -0.96 11.87 12.69
N GLN A 102 0.12 12.32 13.35
CA GLN A 102 1.13 13.20 12.77
C GLN A 102 1.96 12.48 11.69
N GLU A 103 2.38 11.24 11.93
CA GLU A 103 3.13 10.45 10.95
C GLU A 103 2.26 10.06 9.75
N VAL A 104 1.01 9.68 10.00
CA VAL A 104 0.03 9.39 8.93
C VAL A 104 -0.20 10.62 8.07
N SER A 105 -0.40 11.78 8.69
CA SER A 105 -0.56 13.05 7.98
C SER A 105 0.67 13.40 7.14
N LYS A 106 1.87 13.18 7.68
CA LYS A 106 3.12 13.41 6.95
C LYS A 106 3.27 12.46 5.76
N LYS A 107 3.00 11.17 5.94
CA LYS A 107 3.02 10.17 4.85
C LYS A 107 2.00 10.52 3.76
N LEU A 108 0.80 10.94 4.14
CA LEU A 108 -0.24 11.38 3.19
C LEU A 108 0.21 12.59 2.37
N LEU A 109 0.82 13.58 3.02
CA LEU A 109 1.37 14.76 2.34
C LEU A 109 2.51 14.40 1.37
N GLU A 110 3.41 13.49 1.76
CA GLU A 110 4.46 12.97 0.87
C GLU A 110 3.85 12.25 -0.34
N TYR A 111 2.83 11.40 -0.13
CA TYR A 111 2.11 10.73 -1.20
C TYR A 111 1.48 11.72 -2.19
N HIS A 112 0.72 12.71 -1.72
CA HIS A 112 0.07 13.69 -2.61
C HIS A 112 1.05 14.53 -3.42
N ARG A 113 2.28 14.74 -2.90
CA ARG A 113 3.33 15.46 -3.63
C ARG A 113 3.91 14.63 -4.77
N ASN A 114 4.16 13.34 -4.53
CA ASN A 114 4.83 12.48 -5.51
C ASN A 114 3.86 11.81 -6.49
N PHE A 115 2.61 11.58 -6.08
CA PHE A 115 1.61 10.86 -6.86
C PHE A 115 1.39 11.42 -8.29
N PRO A 116 1.31 12.74 -8.52
CA PRO A 116 1.12 13.29 -9.87
C PRO A 116 2.20 12.85 -10.87
N GLU A 117 3.44 12.70 -10.42
CA GLU A 117 4.57 12.28 -11.27
C GLU A 117 4.44 10.80 -11.65
N ILE A 118 4.08 9.96 -10.68
CA ILE A 118 3.85 8.51 -10.88
C ILE A 118 2.63 8.30 -11.79
N PHE A 119 1.58 9.10 -11.57
CA PHE A 119 0.37 9.09 -12.39
C PHE A 119 0.72 9.36 -13.85
N HIS A 120 1.57 10.36 -14.12
CA HIS A 120 1.99 10.68 -15.48
C HIS A 120 2.78 9.54 -16.14
N ILE A 121 3.66 8.87 -15.38
CA ILE A 121 4.45 7.73 -15.87
C ILE A 121 3.56 6.55 -16.27
N TYR A 122 2.58 6.19 -15.42
CA TYR A 122 1.74 5.01 -15.62
C TYR A 122 0.37 5.30 -16.22
N GLN A 123 0.12 6.53 -16.68
CA GLN A 123 -1.19 7.02 -17.16
C GLN A 123 -1.95 6.07 -18.10
N LYS A 124 -1.23 5.28 -18.92
CA LYS A 124 -1.83 4.35 -19.90
C LYS A 124 -2.37 3.07 -19.29
N VAL A 125 -1.78 2.63 -18.18
CA VAL A 125 -2.10 1.36 -17.49
C VAL A 125 -2.75 1.59 -16.14
N LEU A 126 -2.82 2.86 -15.70
CA LEU A 126 -3.34 3.26 -14.41
C LEU A 126 -4.86 3.39 -14.44
N LYS A 127 -5.51 2.73 -13.47
CA LYS A 127 -6.94 2.83 -13.19
C LYS A 127 -7.16 3.38 -11.79
N SER A 128 -7.99 4.40 -11.69
CA SER A 128 -8.47 4.93 -10.41
C SER A 128 -9.72 4.17 -10.00
N ILE A 129 -9.70 3.56 -8.82
CA ILE A 129 -10.83 2.85 -8.21
C ILE A 129 -11.30 3.66 -7.01
N ASN A 130 -12.60 3.87 -6.88
CA ASN A 130 -13.17 4.51 -5.71
C ASN A 130 -13.19 3.50 -4.55
N ALA A 131 -12.45 3.79 -3.49
CA ALA A 131 -12.39 2.95 -2.30
C ALA A 131 -13.33 3.44 -1.18
N ASP A 132 -14.20 4.42 -1.44
CA ASP A 132 -15.23 4.89 -0.50
C ASP A 132 -16.49 4.00 -0.51
N GLN A 133 -16.30 2.71 -0.73
CA GLN A 133 -17.34 1.68 -0.78
C GLN A 133 -16.89 0.47 0.05
N PRO A 134 -17.80 -0.41 0.51
CA PRO A 134 -17.42 -1.57 1.33
C PRO A 134 -16.53 -2.53 0.53
N SER A 135 -15.69 -3.31 1.24
CA SER A 135 -14.65 -4.15 0.63
C SER A 135 -15.15 -5.19 -0.38
N VAL A 136 -16.44 -5.55 -0.32
CA VAL A 136 -17.08 -6.50 -1.25
C VAL A 136 -17.37 -5.86 -2.61
N ASP A 137 -17.49 -4.53 -2.66
CA ASP A 137 -17.88 -3.78 -3.86
C ASP A 137 -16.68 -3.12 -4.58
N ILE A 138 -15.46 -3.24 -4.03
CA ILE A 138 -14.18 -2.81 -4.62
C ILE A 138 -13.61 -3.94 -5.47
#